data_AF-A0A7X7L7K7-F1
#
_entry.id   AF-A0A7X7L7K7-F1
#
_cell.length_a   1.000
_cell.length_b   1.000
_cell.length_c   1.000
_cell.angle_alpha   90.00
_cell.angle_beta   90.00
_cell.angle_gamma   90.00
#
_symmetry.space_group_name_H-M   'P 1'
#
loop_
_entity.id
_entity.type
_entity.pdbx_description
1 polymer ?
#
loop_
_entity_poly.entity_id
_entity_poly.type
_entity_poly.pdbx_seq_one_letter_code
_entity_poly.pdbx_strand_id
1 'polypeptide(L)'
;MMTDNSLEQLINKAKNGDVIAMDVLLKKYSYLVRKRANGLFLIGADKDDLLQEGMIGLFKAVISYNEEKDASFDTFASLCINRQMISAIRGANRYKHKLLNEYISIYSDENQQETQYAVSIP
;
A
#
# COMPACT_ATOMS: atom_id res chain seq x y z
N MET A 1 35.29 -8.41 -1.83
CA MET A 1 35.40 -6.99 -2.19
C MET A 1 33.99 -6.47 -2.46
N MET A 2 33.42 -5.70 -1.53
CA MET A 2 32.22 -4.92 -1.84
C MET A 2 32.72 -3.63 -2.50
N THR A 3 32.54 -3.52 -3.82
CA THR A 3 32.76 -2.26 -4.53
C THR A 3 31.84 -1.20 -3.92
N ASP A 4 32.42 -0.15 -3.35
CA ASP A 4 31.76 1.09 -2.99
C ASP A 4 31.18 1.72 -4.27
N ASN A 5 30.01 1.24 -4.70
CA ASN A 5 29.23 1.93 -5.70
C ASN A 5 28.48 3.05 -4.98
N SER A 6 28.57 4.27 -5.50
CA SER A 6 27.76 5.39 -5.02
C SER A 6 26.27 5.01 -5.01
N LEU A 7 25.50 5.55 -4.06
CA LEU A 7 24.05 5.33 -3.97
C LEU A 7 23.37 5.61 -5.32
N GLU A 8 23.78 6.68 -6.00
CA GLU A 8 23.33 7.07 -7.33
C GLU A 8 23.61 6.00 -8.38
N GLN A 9 24.83 5.45 -8.40
CA GLN A 9 25.20 4.38 -9.33
C GLN A 9 24.36 3.11 -9.10
N LEU A 10 24.11 2.76 -7.84
CA LEU A 10 23.23 1.64 -7.49
C LEU A 10 21.80 1.88 -7.95
N ILE A 11 21.26 3.08 -7.74
CA ILE A 11 19.91 3.46 -8.18
C ILE A 11 19.81 3.40 -9.71
N ASN A 12 20.81 3.92 -10.43
CA ASN A 12 20.82 3.89 -11.89
C ASN A 12 20.93 2.47 -12.44
N LYS A 13 21.75 1.60 -11.84
CA LYS A 13 21.77 0.16 -12.19
C LYS A 13 20.40 -0.49 -11.96
N ALA A 14 19.78 -0.24 -10.81
CA ALA A 14 18.49 -0.81 -10.46
C ALA A 14 17.38 -0.35 -11.42
N LYS A 15 17.38 0.93 -11.83
CA LYS A 15 16.47 1.47 -12.86
C LYS A 15 16.65 0.81 -14.23
N ASN A 16 17.89 0.44 -14.56
CA ASN A 16 18.22 -0.26 -15.81
C ASN A 16 17.98 -1.78 -15.74
N GLY A 17 17.32 -2.28 -14.69
CA GLY A 17 16.93 -3.69 -14.56
C GLY A 17 17.93 -4.58 -13.84
N ASP A 18 18.98 -4.02 -13.23
CA ASP A 18 19.89 -4.81 -12.38
C ASP A 18 19.18 -5.24 -11.09
N VAL A 19 18.78 -6.51 -11.07
CA VAL A 19 18.06 -7.15 -9.95
C VAL A 19 18.90 -7.17 -8.68
N ILE A 20 20.23 -7.32 -8.78
CA ILE A 20 21.12 -7.35 -7.63
C ILE A 20 21.20 -5.95 -7.01
N ALA A 21 21.35 -4.91 -7.84
CA ALA A 21 21.35 -3.53 -7.36
C ALA A 21 20.01 -3.17 -6.68
N MET A 22 18.88 -3.59 -7.27
CA MET A 22 17.57 -3.43 -6.66
C MET A 22 17.47 -4.14 -5.30
N ASP A 23 17.85 -5.42 -5.21
CA ASP A 23 17.81 -6.19 -3.97
C ASP A 23 18.67 -5.55 -2.87
N VAL A 24 19.87 -5.07 -3.22
CA VAL A 24 20.74 -4.33 -2.29
C VAL A 24 20.05 -3.08 -1.73
N LEU A 25 19.41 -2.28 -2.59
CA LEU A 25 18.69 -1.07 -2.18
C LEU A 25 17.47 -1.40 -1.32
N LEU A 26 16.66 -2.37 -1.73
CA LEU A 26 15.47 -2.79 -0.98
C LEU A 26 15.84 -3.30 0.41
N LYS A 27 16.89 -4.12 0.52
CA LYS A 27 17.40 -4.60 1.81
C LYS A 27 17.91 -3.45 2.66
N LYS A 28 18.75 -2.57 2.11
CA LYS A 28 19.33 -1.41 2.80
C LYS A 28 18.27 -0.50 3.39
N TYR A 29 17.19 -0.24 2.67
CA TYR A 29 16.15 0.72 3.07
C TYR A 29 14.88 0.09 3.68
N SER A 30 14.82 -1.24 3.81
CA SER A 30 13.69 -1.96 4.41
C SER A 30 13.33 -1.50 5.84
N TYR A 31 14.29 -0.93 6.59
CA TYR A 31 14.02 -0.38 7.92
C TYR A 31 13.03 0.80 7.88
N LEU A 32 13.01 1.59 6.78
CA LEU A 32 12.05 2.68 6.61
C LEU A 32 10.63 2.13 6.54
N VAL A 33 10.44 1.02 5.81
CA VAL A 33 9.16 0.31 5.72
C VAL A 33 8.69 -0.15 7.10
N ARG A 34 9.55 -0.86 7.83
CA ARG A 34 9.24 -1.36 9.18
C ARG A 34 8.89 -0.23 10.14
N LYS A 35 9.64 0.87 10.12
CA LYS A 35 9.41 2.05 10.96
C LYS A 35 8.04 2.68 10.70
N ARG A 36 7.63 2.78 9.43
CA ARG A 36 6.32 3.35 9.05
C ARG A 36 5.16 2.40 9.37
N ALA A 37 5.31 1.11 9.06
CA ALA A 37 4.29 0.10 9.33
C ALA A 37 3.94 0.03 10.83
N ASN A 38 4.93 0.11 11.72
CA ASN A 38 4.69 0.09 13.17
C ASN A 38 3.80 1.25 13.67
N GLY A 39 3.92 2.44 13.08
CA GLY A 39 3.06 3.58 13.46
C GLY A 39 1.63 3.48 12.95
N LEU A 40 1.42 2.76 11.84
CA LEU A 40 0.12 2.61 11.17
C LEU A 40 -0.63 1.33 11.59
N PHE A 41 0.07 0.30 12.08
CA PHE A 41 -0.52 -0.95 12.57
C PHE A 41 -1.58 -0.72 13.66
N LEU A 42 -1.43 0.33 14.47
CA LEU A 42 -2.39 0.72 15.50
C LEU A 42 -3.77 1.13 14.96
N ILE A 43 -3.92 1.26 13.63
CA ILE A 43 -5.15 1.64 12.94
C ILE A 43 -5.99 0.40 12.54
N GLY A 44 -5.56 -0.82 12.92
CA GLY A 44 -6.33 -2.05 12.71
C GLY A 44 -6.19 -2.67 11.32
N ALA A 45 -5.08 -2.39 10.62
CA ALA A 45 -4.74 -3.02 9.35
C ALA A 45 -3.92 -4.31 9.57
N ASP A 46 -4.04 -5.26 8.65
CA ASP A 46 -3.15 -6.43 8.64
C ASP A 46 -1.70 -5.94 8.45
N LYS A 47 -0.84 -6.34 9.39
CA LYS A 47 0.54 -5.89 9.45
C LYS A 47 1.34 -6.38 8.25
N ASP A 48 1.07 -7.59 7.79
CA ASP A 48 1.84 -8.20 6.72
C ASP A 48 1.47 -7.58 5.37
N ASP A 49 0.19 -7.31 5.12
CA ASP A 49 -0.27 -6.55 3.95
C ASP A 49 0.34 -5.15 3.92
N LEU A 50 0.37 -4.48 5.07
CA LEU A 50 0.94 -3.15 5.18
C LEU A 50 2.45 -3.14 4.90
N LEU A 51 3.17 -4.16 5.38
CA LEU A 51 4.59 -4.32 5.08
C LEU A 51 4.83 -4.55 3.59
N GLN A 52 4.00 -5.36 2.92
CA GLN A 52 4.10 -5.55 1.47
C GLN A 52 3.86 -4.25 0.71
N GLU A 53 2.79 -3.53 1.04
CA GLU A 53 2.49 -2.22 0.45
C GLU A 53 3.63 -1.21 0.68
N GLY A 54 4.25 -1.26 1.86
CA GLY A 54 5.46 -0.50 2.14
C GLY A 54 6.62 -0.84 1.22
N MET A 55 6.89 -2.13 1.00
CA MET A 55 7.95 -2.59 0.08
C MET A 55 7.66 -2.19 -1.36
N ILE A 56 6.40 -2.24 -1.81
CA ILE A 56 5.97 -1.73 -3.13
C ILE A 56 6.27 -0.23 -3.24
N GLY A 57 5.98 0.55 -2.19
CA GLY A 57 6.30 1.97 -2.15
C GLY A 57 7.80 2.27 -2.23
N LEU A 58 8.62 1.46 -1.55
CA LEU A 58 10.08 1.56 -1.60
C LEU A 58 10.63 1.21 -2.99
N PHE A 59 10.13 0.14 -3.61
CA PHE A 59 10.50 -0.23 -4.98
C PHE A 59 10.21 0.90 -5.96
N LYS A 60 8.99 1.47 -5.91
CA LYS A 60 8.62 2.63 -6.74
C LYS A 60 9.53 3.83 -6.48
N ALA A 61 9.94 4.06 -5.23
CA ALA A 61 10.88 5.13 -4.91
C ALA A 61 12.25 4.94 -5.58
N VAL A 62 12.81 3.72 -5.60
CA VAL A 62 14.06 3.42 -6.31
C VAL A 62 13.94 3.77 -7.79
N ILE A 63 12.86 3.32 -8.44
CA ILE A 63 12.65 3.53 -9.88
C ILE A 63 12.39 5.00 -10.22
N SER A 64 11.67 5.73 -9.36
CA SER A 64 11.22 7.11 -9.63
C SER A 64 12.10 8.21 -9.02
N TYR A 65 13.16 7.87 -8.29
CA TYR A 65 14.02 8.87 -7.67
C TYR A 65 14.71 9.73 -8.74
N ASN A 66 14.75 11.04 -8.53
CA ASN A 66 15.55 11.97 -9.35
C ASN A 66 16.43 12.78 -8.39
N GLU A 67 17.74 12.69 -8.58
CA GLU A 67 18.76 13.36 -7.78
C GLU A 67 18.90 14.86 -8.07
N GLU A 68 18.42 15.32 -9.23
CA GLU A 68 18.35 16.75 -9.56
C GLU A 68 17.33 17.51 -8.69
N LYS A 69 16.52 16.78 -7.90
CA LYS A 69 15.58 17.37 -6.94
C LYS A 69 16.23 17.50 -5.56
N ASP A 70 15.86 18.54 -4.81
CA ASP A 70 16.39 18.89 -3.47
C ASP A 70 16.00 17.92 -2.33
N ALA A 71 15.82 16.63 -2.60
CA ALA A 71 15.50 15.63 -1.58
C ALA A 71 16.48 14.46 -1.61
N SER A 72 17.02 14.10 -0.44
CA SER A 72 17.75 12.86 -0.27
C SER A 72 16.86 11.65 -0.59
N PHE A 73 17.47 10.56 -1.05
CA PHE A 73 16.75 9.33 -1.33
C PHE A 73 15.95 8.84 -0.12
N ASP A 74 16.52 8.90 1.10
CA ASP A 74 15.83 8.57 2.35
C ASP A 74 14.51 9.32 2.54
N THR A 75 14.52 10.62 2.26
CA THR A 75 13.35 11.49 2.38
C THR A 75 12.30 11.12 1.35
N PHE A 76 12.72 10.97 0.10
CA PHE A 76 11.84 10.59 -1.01
C PHE A 76 11.23 9.20 -0.81
N ALA A 77 12.04 8.20 -0.46
CA ALA A 77 11.60 6.85 -0.17
C ALA A 77 10.60 6.82 1.00
N SER A 78 10.88 7.54 2.08
CA SER A 78 9.95 7.67 3.21
C SER A 78 8.58 8.22 2.79
N LEU A 79 8.56 9.21 1.91
CA LEU A 79 7.32 9.79 1.39
C LEU A 79 6.53 8.77 0.55
N CYS A 80 7.19 8.09 -0.39
CA CYS A 80 6.58 7.09 -1.26
C CYS A 80 6.01 5.92 -0.47
N ILE A 81 6.77 5.37 0.48
CA ILE A 81 6.34 4.30 1.38
C ILE A 81 5.05 4.71 2.11
N ASN A 82 5.06 5.89 2.74
CA ASN A 82 3.91 6.36 3.51
C ASN A 82 2.66 6.54 2.63
N ARG A 83 2.82 7.10 1.42
CA ARG A 83 1.70 7.27 0.47
C ARG A 83 1.11 5.94 0.05
N GLN A 84 1.94 4.95 -0.25
CA GLN A 84 1.48 3.62 -0.70
C GLN A 84 0.71 2.92 0.44
N MET A 85 1.27 2.88 1.64
CA MET A 85 0.63 2.32 2.83
C MET A 85 -0.72 2.98 3.16
N ILE A 86 -0.78 4.32 3.21
CA ILE A 86 -2.03 5.04 3.50
C ILE A 86 -3.08 4.78 2.41
N SER A 87 -2.67 4.71 1.15
CA SER A 87 -3.57 4.42 0.04
C SER A 87 -4.18 3.01 0.16
N ALA A 88 -3.37 2.03 0.55
CA ALA A 88 -3.83 0.66 0.79
C ALA A 88 -4.83 0.59 1.94
N ILE A 89 -4.54 1.20 3.10
CA ILE A 89 -5.46 1.26 4.25
C ILE A 89 -6.81 1.88 3.84
N ARG A 90 -6.77 3.02 3.13
CA ARG A 90 -7.99 3.68 2.65
C ARG A 90 -8.75 2.81 1.65
N GLY A 91 -8.04 2.08 0.79
CA GLY A 91 -8.62 1.12 -0.14
C GLY A 91 -9.36 -0.01 0.57
N ALA A 92 -8.71 -0.65 1.54
CA ALA A 92 -9.28 -1.74 2.34
C ALA A 92 -10.52 -1.29 3.11
N ASN A 93 -10.47 -0.12 3.75
CA ASN A 93 -11.62 0.43 4.47
C ASN A 93 -12.81 0.70 3.53
N ARG A 94 -12.56 1.29 2.34
CA ARG A 94 -13.62 1.49 1.34
C ARG A 94 -14.22 0.17 0.86
N TYR A 95 -13.40 -0.85 0.64
CA TYR A 95 -13.87 -2.18 0.23
C TYR A 95 -14.78 -2.81 1.30
N LYS A 96 -14.37 -2.76 2.57
CA LYS A 96 -15.19 -3.24 3.70
C LYS A 96 -16.53 -2.49 3.79
N HIS A 97 -16.52 -1.18 3.64
CA HIS A 97 -17.76 -0.38 3.63
C HIS A 97 -18.66 -0.73 2.44
N LYS A 98 -18.09 -0.92 1.24
CA LYS A 98 -18.85 -1.31 0.06
C LYS A 98 -19.55 -2.66 0.28
N LEU A 99 -18.80 -3.68 0.74
CA LEU A 99 -19.35 -5.00 1.00
C LEU A 99 -20.49 -4.98 2.04
N LEU A 100 -20.30 -4.23 3.14
CA LEU A 100 -21.33 -4.11 4.18
C LEU A 100 -22.62 -3.49 3.62
N ASN A 101 -22.49 -2.45 2.81
CA ASN A 101 -23.65 -1.76 2.24
C ASN A 101 -24.36 -2.61 1.18
N GLU A 102 -23.61 -3.34 0.36
CA GLU A 102 -24.16 -4.26 -0.66
C GLU A 102 -24.89 -5.45 0.00
N TYR A 103 -24.32 -5.99 1.09
CA TYR A 103 -25.00 -7.01 1.89
C TYR A 103 -26.33 -6.47 2.42
N ILE A 104 -26.33 -5.31 3.10
CA ILE A 104 -27.56 -4.70 3.62
C ILE A 104 -28.60 -4.50 2.52
N SER A 105 -28.22 -4.03 1.32
CA SER A 105 -29.17 -3.85 0.21
C SER A 105 -29.86 -5.15 -0.21
N ILE A 106 -29.12 -6.25 -0.29
CA ILE A 106 -29.67 -7.56 -0.68
C ILE A 106 -30.74 -8.01 0.34
N TYR A 107 -30.45 -7.91 1.64
CA TYR A 107 -31.44 -8.29 2.67
C TYR A 107 -32.62 -7.32 2.76
N SER A 108 -32.40 -6.02 2.51
CA SER A 108 -33.52 -5.07 2.48
C SER A 108 -34.41 -5.23 1.25
N ASP A 109 -33.88 -5.72 0.13
CA ASP A 109 -34.66 -6.00 -1.09
C ASP A 109 -35.48 -7.30 -0.96
N GLU A 110 -34.95 -8.32 -0.26
CA GLU A 110 -35.70 -9.56 0.03
C GLU A 110 -36.93 -9.30 0.92
N ASN A 111 -36.83 -8.39 1.90
CA ASN A 111 -37.94 -8.05 2.79
C ASN A 111 -39.05 -7.20 2.13
N GLN A 112 -38.83 -6.66 0.92
CA GLN A 112 -39.86 -5.91 0.19
C GLN A 112 -40.79 -6.81 -0.66
N GLN A 113 -40.43 -8.08 -0.89
CA GLN A 113 -41.25 -8.99 -1.69
C GLN A 113 -42.38 -9.68 -0.89
N GLU A 114 -42.37 -9.63 0.44
CA GLU A 114 -43.38 -10.28 1.29
C GLU A 114 -44.61 -9.41 1.64
N THR A 115 -44.67 -8.14 1.22
CA THR A 115 -45.79 -7.23 1.58
C THR A 115 -46.92 -7.09 0.54
N GLN A 116 -46.97 -7.94 -0.50
CA GLN A 116 -48.03 -7.88 -1.53
C GLN A 116 -49.08 -9.02 -1.48
N TYR A 117 -49.12 -9.84 -0.42
CA TYR A 117 -50.15 -10.89 -0.27
C TYR A 117 -51.14 -10.71 0.89
N ALA A 118 -51.11 -9.58 1.60
CA ALA A 118 -52.02 -9.30 2.71
C ALA A 118 -53.14 -8.30 2.36
N VAL A 119 -53.86 -8.52 1.25
CA VAL A 119 -55.17 -7.86 1.02
C VAL A 119 -56.12 -8.86 0.38
N SER A 120 -56.74 -9.70 1.22
CA SER A 120 -58.06 -10.32 0.99
C SER A 120 -58.39 -11.21 2.18
N ILE A 121 -59.02 -10.64 3.21
CA ILE A 121 -59.80 -11.40 4.18
C ILE A 121 -61.23 -10.84 4.09
N PRO A 122 -62.25 -11.69 3.87
CA PRO A 122 -63.64 -11.27 3.74
C PRO A 122 -64.23 -10.75 5.06
#